data_AF-A0A3P6QYT2-F1
#
_entry.id   AF-A0A3P6QYT2-F1
#
_cell.length_a   1.000
_cell.length_b   1.000
_cell.length_c   1.000
_cell.angle_alpha   90.00
_cell.angle_beta   90.00
_cell.angle_gamma   90.00
#
_symmetry.space_group_name_H-M   'P 1'
#
loop_
_entity.id
_entity.type
_entity.pdbx_description
1 polymer ?
#
loop_
_entity_poly.entity_id
_entity_poly.type
_entity_poly.pdbx_seq_one_letter_code
_entity_poly.pdbx_strand_id
1 'polypeptide(L)'
;MIKSLKKQPIDESFPLNLYDYITNRSDLTLTKLQAEALSLGLKFCVPSKKVNPTEIKAQFEDLYYQLSDLKPTSEESAKFVDIAYQYRTTPVIQHSLLTKQHLSALNDLRKDTDVVSSRPDEGNGVVILNKEDYIRKVENILNDPSKFSPEIHGKEETKALEDRIGKKVKSLLERQILDEEMAARHIFLGYTGYQTYTSLECHYGQFYQ
;
A
#
# COMPACT_ATOMS: atom_id res chain seq x y z
N MET A 1 7.44 -13.81 -35.68
CA MET A 1 8.48 -12.94 -35.08
C MET A 1 7.90 -12.29 -33.85
N ILE A 2 8.25 -12.76 -32.65
CA ILE A 2 7.84 -12.11 -31.40
C ILE A 2 8.77 -10.91 -31.21
N LYS A 3 8.22 -9.69 -31.23
CA LYS A 3 8.98 -8.49 -30.92
C LYS A 3 9.40 -8.56 -29.45
N SER A 4 10.70 -8.69 -29.21
CA SER A 4 11.27 -8.62 -27.86
C SER A 4 10.88 -7.28 -27.23
N LEU A 5 10.31 -7.33 -26.02
CA LEU A 5 10.04 -6.14 -25.22
C LEU A 5 11.37 -5.43 -24.99
N LYS A 6 11.52 -4.23 -25.56
CA LYS A 6 12.70 -3.41 -25.32
C LYS A 6 12.78 -3.15 -23.82
N LYS A 7 13.82 -3.67 -23.18
CA LYS A 7 14.15 -3.40 -21.78
C LYS A 7 14.27 -1.87 -21.66
N GLN A 8 13.33 -1.22 -20.96
CA GLN A 8 13.54 0.17 -20.60
C GLN A 8 14.81 0.22 -19.72
N PRO A 9 15.72 1.18 -19.95
CA PRO A 9 16.87 1.35 -19.08
C PRO A 9 16.32 1.69 -17.69
N ILE A 10 16.40 0.72 -16.79
CA ILE A 10 16.28 1.00 -15.36
C ILE A 10 17.51 1.83 -15.07
N ASP A 11 17.32 3.04 -14.56
CA ASP A 11 18.44 3.84 -14.06
C ASP A 11 18.98 3.10 -12.83
N GLU A 12 19.98 2.25 -13.03
CA GLU A 12 20.57 1.37 -12.02
C GLU A 12 21.58 2.13 -11.12
N SER A 13 21.48 3.47 -11.08
CA SER A 13 22.40 4.33 -10.35
C SER A 13 21.71 5.07 -9.21
N PHE A 14 22.46 5.33 -8.13
CA PHE A 14 21.99 6.19 -7.06
C PHE A 14 21.96 7.65 -7.55
N PRO A 15 21.06 8.50 -7.00
CA PRO A 15 21.06 9.92 -7.31
C PRO A 15 22.44 10.55 -7.04
N LEU A 16 22.89 11.41 -7.95
CA LEU A 16 24.18 12.12 -7.81
C LEU A 16 24.24 12.96 -6.53
N ASN A 17 23.10 13.59 -6.17
CA ASN A 17 22.95 14.36 -4.95
C ASN A 17 21.97 13.65 -3.99
N LEU A 18 22.52 12.91 -3.04
CA LEU A 18 21.73 12.17 -2.04
C LEU A 18 20.90 13.09 -1.15
N TYR A 19 21.43 14.28 -0.84
CA TYR A 19 20.82 15.21 0.11
C TYR A 19 19.64 16.00 -0.45
N ASP A 20 19.41 15.98 -1.77
CA ASP A 20 18.21 16.54 -2.38
C ASP A 20 16.95 15.74 -1.97
N TYR A 21 17.14 14.47 -1.61
CA TYR A 21 16.08 13.54 -1.20
C TYR A 21 16.04 13.30 0.31
N ILE A 22 17.05 13.77 1.06
CA ILE A 22 17.19 13.49 2.49
C ILE A 22 17.25 14.80 3.25
N THR A 23 16.17 15.10 3.97
CA THR A 23 16.12 16.23 4.89
C THR A 23 16.42 15.73 6.30
N ASN A 24 17.67 15.83 6.72
CA ASN A 24 18.06 15.49 8.08
C ASN A 24 17.89 16.70 9.01
N ARG A 25 17.05 16.54 10.03
CA ARG A 25 16.76 17.52 11.08
C ARG A 25 17.00 16.92 12.48
N SER A 26 17.61 15.74 12.56
CA SER A 26 18.04 15.11 13.81
C SER A 26 19.52 15.37 14.07
N ASP A 27 19.99 14.99 15.25
CA ASP A 27 21.41 15.04 15.60
C ASP A 27 22.19 13.81 15.07
N LEU A 28 21.49 12.88 14.43
CA LEU A 28 22.08 11.66 13.89
C LEU A 28 22.94 11.95 12.66
N THR A 29 24.16 11.43 12.64
CA THR A 29 25.00 11.43 11.43
C THR A 29 24.74 10.17 10.61
N LEU A 30 24.17 10.32 9.42
CA LEU A 30 23.93 9.20 8.51
C LEU A 30 25.23 8.67 7.90
N THR A 31 25.37 7.36 7.88
CA THR A 31 26.41 6.69 7.09
C THR A 31 26.12 6.81 5.60
N LYS A 32 27.15 6.69 4.76
CA LYS A 32 27.00 6.73 3.30
C LYS A 32 25.99 5.69 2.79
N LEU A 33 26.03 4.47 3.31
CA LEU A 33 25.09 3.39 2.94
C LEU A 33 23.64 3.71 3.33
N GLN A 34 23.44 4.36 4.48
CA GLN A 34 22.11 4.82 4.89
C GLN A 34 21.62 5.94 3.96
N ALA A 35 22.47 6.91 3.65
CA ALA A 35 22.13 8.00 2.75
C ALA A 35 21.82 7.49 1.32
N GLU A 36 22.64 6.61 0.77
CA GLU A 36 22.39 5.98 -0.54
C GLU A 36 21.03 5.27 -0.55
N ALA A 37 20.74 4.46 0.46
CA ALA A 37 19.49 3.72 0.52
C ALA A 37 18.25 4.61 0.72
N LEU A 38 18.37 5.65 1.55
CA LEU A 38 17.28 6.58 1.82
C LEU A 38 17.00 7.54 0.66
N SER A 39 18.02 7.86 -0.15
CA SER A 39 17.88 8.75 -1.32
C SER A 39 16.96 8.19 -2.41
N LEU A 40 16.77 6.86 -2.45
CA LEU A 40 15.83 6.21 -3.36
C LEU A 40 14.36 6.50 -3.00
N GLY A 41 14.12 6.95 -1.76
CA GLY A 41 12.80 7.33 -1.28
C GLY A 41 12.00 6.18 -0.67
N LEU A 42 10.99 6.56 0.13
CA LEU A 42 10.16 5.59 0.88
C LEU A 42 9.16 4.79 0.02
N LYS A 43 9.07 5.09 -1.28
CA LYS A 43 8.29 4.32 -2.27
C LYS A 43 9.16 3.33 -3.06
N PHE A 44 10.48 3.33 -2.85
CA PHE A 44 11.36 2.41 -3.53
C PHE A 44 11.09 0.97 -3.06
N CYS A 45 10.78 0.09 -4.02
CA CYS A 45 10.50 -1.31 -3.76
C CYS A 45 11.68 -2.18 -4.15
N VAL A 46 12.17 -2.98 -3.21
CA VAL A 46 13.11 -4.06 -3.54
C VAL A 46 12.29 -5.26 -4.02
N PRO A 47 12.51 -5.75 -5.26
CA PRO A 47 11.78 -6.90 -5.75
C PRO A 47 12.01 -8.12 -4.86
N SER A 48 10.95 -8.89 -4.61
CA SER A 48 11.04 -10.09 -3.78
C SER A 48 11.90 -11.15 -4.47
N LYS A 49 12.91 -11.63 -3.76
CA LYS A 49 13.75 -12.75 -4.21
C LYS A 49 13.06 -14.11 -4.09
N LYS A 50 11.98 -14.18 -3.31
CA LYS A 50 11.19 -15.40 -3.12
C LYS A 50 9.92 -15.28 -3.92
N VAL A 51 9.74 -16.19 -4.86
CA VAL A 51 8.48 -16.33 -5.59
C VAL A 51 7.77 -17.57 -5.06
N ASN A 52 6.49 -17.43 -4.70
CA ASN A 52 5.69 -18.55 -4.23
C ASN A 52 5.29 -19.42 -5.45
N PRO A 53 5.76 -20.68 -5.55
CA PRO A 53 5.47 -21.52 -6.70
C PRO A 53 3.99 -21.87 -6.82
N THR A 54 3.25 -21.94 -5.70
CA THR A 54 1.81 -22.20 -5.69
C THR A 54 1.05 -20.99 -6.24
N GLU A 55 1.46 -19.79 -5.85
CA GLU A 55 0.89 -18.54 -6.35
C GLU A 55 1.06 -18.40 -7.86
N ILE A 56 2.26 -18.68 -8.38
CA ILE A 56 2.50 -18.69 -9.83
C ILE A 56 1.54 -19.65 -10.52
N LYS A 57 1.40 -20.89 -10.01
CA LYS A 57 0.52 -21.89 -10.63
C LYS A 57 -0.93 -21.43 -10.66
N ALA A 58 -1.43 -20.94 -9.53
CA ALA A 58 -2.79 -20.42 -9.42
C ALA A 58 -3.04 -19.28 -10.42
N GLN A 59 -2.08 -18.36 -10.58
CA GLN A 59 -2.18 -17.27 -11.57
C GLN A 59 -2.19 -17.79 -13.01
N PHE A 60 -1.40 -18.81 -13.34
CA PHE A 60 -1.44 -19.42 -14.67
C PHE A 60 -2.72 -20.24 -14.92
N GLU A 61 -3.27 -20.89 -13.90
CA GLU A 61 -4.56 -21.58 -13.96
C GLU A 61 -5.69 -20.57 -14.19
N ASP A 62 -5.74 -19.48 -13.42
CA ASP A 62 -6.69 -18.38 -13.59
C ASP A 62 -6.61 -17.76 -14.99
N LEU A 63 -5.39 -17.47 -15.47
CA LEU A 63 -5.18 -16.99 -16.83
C LEU A 63 -5.68 -17.98 -17.89
N TYR A 64 -5.48 -19.29 -17.68
CA TYR A 64 -5.99 -20.31 -18.58
C TYR A 64 -7.53 -20.30 -18.63
N TYR A 65 -8.19 -20.18 -17.47
CA TYR A 65 -9.66 -20.04 -17.40
C TYR A 65 -10.15 -18.76 -18.08
N GLN A 66 -9.49 -17.63 -17.89
CA GLN A 66 -9.87 -16.38 -18.57
C GLN A 66 -9.77 -16.49 -20.10
N LEU A 67 -8.87 -17.32 -20.60
CA LEU A 67 -8.64 -17.52 -22.02
C LEU A 67 -9.45 -18.70 -22.61
N SER A 68 -10.20 -19.45 -21.80
CA SER A 68 -10.88 -20.68 -22.26
C SER A 68 -11.97 -20.44 -23.29
N ASP A 69 -12.59 -19.26 -23.27
CA ASP A 69 -13.65 -18.87 -24.19
C ASP A 69 -13.12 -18.38 -25.55
N LEU A 70 -11.80 -18.14 -25.65
CA LEU A 70 -11.15 -17.70 -26.87
C LEU A 70 -10.78 -18.90 -27.73
N LYS A 71 -11.19 -18.88 -29.00
CA LYS A 71 -10.74 -19.87 -29.98
C LYS A 71 -9.28 -19.57 -30.36
N PRO A 72 -8.35 -20.51 -30.15
CA PRO A 72 -6.96 -20.29 -30.54
C PRO A 72 -6.89 -20.08 -32.06
N THR A 73 -6.24 -18.99 -32.48
CA THR A 73 -6.10 -18.64 -33.89
C THR A 73 -4.99 -19.48 -34.58
N SER A 74 -4.19 -20.22 -33.80
CA SER A 74 -3.07 -21.08 -34.22
C SER A 74 -2.70 -22.09 -33.10
N GLU A 75 -1.67 -22.93 -33.26
CA GLU A 75 -1.06 -23.84 -32.26
C GLU A 75 -0.43 -23.08 -31.07
N GLU A 76 -1.22 -22.28 -30.35
CA GLU A 76 -0.74 -21.38 -29.29
C GLU A 76 -0.87 -21.97 -27.88
N SER A 77 -1.64 -23.04 -27.70
CA SER A 77 -1.79 -23.74 -26.42
C SER A 77 -0.47 -24.36 -25.95
N ALA A 78 0.34 -24.94 -26.85
CA ALA A 78 1.67 -25.45 -26.55
C ALA A 78 2.62 -24.33 -26.07
N LYS A 79 2.48 -23.12 -26.63
CA LYS A 79 3.30 -21.95 -26.24
C LYS A 79 3.00 -21.48 -24.82
N PHE A 80 1.76 -21.60 -24.34
CA PHE A 80 1.42 -21.23 -22.96
C PHE A 80 2.05 -22.15 -21.92
N VAL A 81 2.04 -23.46 -22.18
CA VAL A 81 2.71 -24.45 -21.32
C VAL A 81 4.22 -24.19 -21.30
N ASP A 82 4.81 -23.88 -22.46
CA ASP A 82 6.23 -23.52 -22.57
C ASP A 82 6.56 -22.22 -21.85
N ILE A 83 5.71 -21.20 -21.94
CA ILE A 83 5.88 -19.91 -21.23
C ILE A 83 5.77 -20.13 -19.72
N ALA A 84 4.78 -20.88 -19.24
CA ALA A 84 4.62 -21.19 -17.82
C ALA A 84 5.82 -21.98 -17.28
N TYR A 85 6.31 -22.97 -18.06
CA TYR A 85 7.50 -23.74 -17.72
C TYR A 85 8.75 -22.87 -17.70
N GLN A 86 8.95 -22.00 -18.69
CA GLN A 86 10.07 -21.05 -18.74
C GLN A 86 10.01 -20.05 -17.58
N TYR A 87 8.85 -19.50 -17.27
CA TYR A 87 8.67 -18.58 -16.15
C TYR A 87 9.01 -19.24 -14.80
N ARG A 88 8.68 -20.53 -14.65
CA ARG A 88 8.98 -21.30 -13.45
C ARG A 88 10.45 -21.71 -13.32
N THR A 89 11.11 -22.04 -14.43
CA THR A 89 12.46 -22.63 -14.43
C THR A 89 13.57 -21.61 -14.64
N THR A 90 13.27 -20.46 -15.24
CA THR A 90 14.26 -19.41 -15.47
C THR A 90 14.62 -18.75 -14.14
N PRO A 91 15.91 -18.74 -13.74
CA PRO A 91 16.33 -18.03 -12.55
C PRO A 91 16.07 -16.54 -12.72
N VAL A 92 15.30 -15.95 -11.81
CA VAL A 92 15.06 -14.50 -11.83
C VAL A 92 16.34 -13.79 -11.40
N ILE A 93 17.10 -13.26 -12.36
CA ILE A 93 18.24 -12.39 -12.08
C ILE A 93 17.68 -11.00 -11.76
N GLN A 94 17.37 -10.77 -10.48
CA GLN A 94 16.94 -9.46 -9.99
C GLN A 94 18.18 -8.63 -9.67
N HIS A 95 18.48 -7.66 -10.51
CA HIS A 95 19.42 -6.60 -10.17
C HIS A 95 18.72 -5.66 -9.19
N SER A 96 19.27 -5.58 -7.97
CA SER A 96 18.80 -4.65 -6.93
C SER A 96 19.91 -3.63 -6.70
N LEU A 97 19.55 -2.36 -6.82
CA LEU A 97 20.40 -1.22 -6.49
C LEU A 97 20.87 -1.30 -5.03
N LEU A 98 20.00 -1.78 -4.13
CA LEU A 98 20.33 -2.02 -2.74
C LEU A 98 21.05 -3.36 -2.53
N THR A 99 22.23 -3.29 -1.92
CA THR A 99 23.00 -4.48 -1.48
C THR A 99 22.59 -4.93 -0.08
N LYS A 100 23.06 -6.11 0.35
CA LYS A 100 22.84 -6.60 1.73
C LYS A 100 23.37 -5.63 2.79
N GLN A 101 24.45 -4.91 2.50
CA GLN A 101 25.04 -3.93 3.41
C GLN A 101 24.11 -2.72 3.61
N HIS A 102 23.49 -2.22 2.52
CA HIS A 102 22.48 -1.16 2.60
C HIS A 102 21.29 -1.60 3.47
N LEU A 103 20.79 -2.82 3.26
CA LEU A 103 19.68 -3.36 4.05
C LEU A 103 20.05 -3.54 5.53
N SER A 104 21.28 -3.93 5.83
CA SER A 104 21.77 -3.98 7.23
C SER A 104 21.81 -2.59 7.83
N ALA A 105 22.38 -1.61 7.12
CA ALA A 105 22.51 -0.25 7.60
C ALA A 105 21.15 0.43 7.84
N LEU A 106 20.14 0.13 7.01
CA LEU A 106 18.75 0.54 7.24
C LEU A 106 18.12 -0.18 8.44
N ASN A 107 18.41 -1.46 8.65
CA ASN A 107 17.93 -2.18 9.84
C ASN A 107 18.55 -1.62 11.12
N ASP A 108 19.80 -1.20 11.08
CA ASP A 108 20.46 -0.57 12.22
C ASP A 108 19.87 0.81 12.50
N LEU A 109 19.61 1.60 11.44
CA LEU A 109 18.86 2.86 11.57
C LEU A 109 17.47 2.65 12.15
N ARG A 110 16.77 1.57 11.79
CA ARG A 110 15.44 1.23 12.31
C ARG A 110 15.45 0.84 13.79
N LYS A 111 16.57 0.32 14.31
CA LYS A 111 16.70 -0.05 15.72
C LYS A 111 16.92 1.17 16.62
N ASP A 112 17.37 2.27 16.05
CA ASP A 112 17.51 3.54 16.77
C ASP A 112 16.11 4.04 17.19
N THR A 113 15.88 4.10 18.50
CA THR A 113 14.60 4.51 19.07
C THR A 113 14.48 6.01 19.25
N ASP A 114 15.57 6.75 19.07
CA ASP A 114 15.66 8.18 19.37
C ASP A 114 15.39 9.02 18.13
N VAL A 115 15.22 8.37 16.97
CA VAL A 115 15.01 9.00 15.67
C VAL A 115 13.71 8.50 15.03
N VAL A 116 13.03 9.41 14.34
CA VAL A 116 11.83 9.11 13.54
C VAL A 116 12.11 9.45 12.08
N SER A 117 11.76 8.52 11.19
CA SER A 117 11.71 8.78 9.74
C SER A 117 10.27 9.00 9.29
N SER A 118 10.05 10.04 8.49
CA SER A 118 8.73 10.42 7.97
C SER A 118 8.80 10.79 6.49
N ARG A 119 7.66 10.72 5.81
CA ARG A 119 7.53 11.19 4.42
C ARG A 119 7.41 12.71 4.41
N PRO A 120 8.10 13.42 3.50
CA PRO A 120 7.81 14.82 3.24
C PRO A 120 6.40 14.97 2.67
N ASP A 121 5.85 16.18 2.78
CA ASP A 121 4.58 16.58 2.18
C ASP A 121 4.65 16.55 0.65
N GLU A 122 5.79 16.99 0.10
CA GLU A 122 6.07 17.03 -1.33
C GLU A 122 7.28 16.16 -1.71
N GLY A 123 7.16 15.47 -2.85
CA GLY A 123 8.24 14.66 -3.42
C GLY A 123 8.37 13.24 -2.86
N ASN A 124 9.48 12.59 -3.21
CA ASN A 124 9.76 11.20 -2.86
C ASN A 124 10.93 11.07 -1.85
N GLY A 125 11.21 12.12 -1.08
CA GLY A 125 12.31 12.12 -0.10
C GLY A 125 11.97 11.43 1.23
N VAL A 126 12.87 11.62 2.20
CA VAL A 126 12.69 11.24 3.61
C VAL A 126 13.10 12.39 4.52
N VAL A 127 12.34 12.58 5.59
CA VAL A 127 12.65 13.52 6.66
C VAL A 127 13.02 12.74 7.91
N ILE A 128 14.16 13.07 8.50
CA ILE A 128 14.68 12.42 9.72
C ILE A 128 14.69 13.44 10.85
N LEU A 129 14.12 13.07 12.00
CA LEU A 129 13.92 13.96 13.14
C LEU A 129 14.29 13.25 14.45
N ASN A 130 14.78 14.01 15.43
CA ASN A 130 14.83 13.52 16.81
C ASN A 130 13.40 13.25 17.29
N LYS A 131 13.19 12.09 17.89
CA LYS A 131 11.88 11.63 18.33
C LYS A 131 11.30 12.52 19.42
N GLU A 132 12.11 12.90 20.39
CA GLU A 132 11.68 13.78 21.48
C GLU A 132 11.23 15.16 20.95
N ASP A 133 12.01 15.74 20.03
CA ASP A 133 11.66 17.02 19.41
C ASP A 133 10.38 16.91 18.57
N TYR A 134 10.21 15.80 17.86
CA TYR A 134 9.00 15.52 17.09
C TYR A 134 7.78 15.43 18.00
N ILE A 135 7.83 14.62 19.05
CA ILE A 135 6.74 14.45 20.02
C ILE A 135 6.39 15.81 20.65
N ARG A 136 7.39 16.54 21.15
CA ARG A 136 7.19 17.86 21.75
C ARG A 136 6.53 18.85 20.78
N LYS A 137 6.93 18.86 19.51
CA LYS A 137 6.30 19.72 18.49
C LYS A 137 4.86 19.32 18.22
N VAL A 138 4.58 18.03 18.11
CA VAL A 138 3.21 17.52 17.91
C VAL A 138 2.34 17.87 19.11
N GLU A 139 2.81 17.65 20.33
CA GLU A 139 2.08 18.02 21.55
C GLU A 139 1.83 19.52 21.63
N ASN A 140 2.81 20.36 21.30
CA ASN A 140 2.63 21.80 21.25
C ASN A 140 1.56 22.23 20.22
N ILE A 141 1.50 21.56 19.07
CA ILE A 141 0.48 21.81 18.05
C ILE A 141 -0.89 21.37 18.56
N LEU A 142 -1.01 20.16 19.12
CA LEU A 142 -2.29 19.59 19.58
C LEU A 142 -2.85 20.30 20.81
N ASN A 143 -1.98 20.86 21.66
CA ASN A 143 -2.38 21.60 22.85
C ASN A 143 -2.70 23.08 22.56
N ASP A 144 -2.63 23.55 21.31
CA ASP A 144 -2.99 24.91 20.93
C ASP A 144 -4.52 25.09 20.97
N PRO A 145 -5.07 25.79 21.99
CA PRO A 145 -6.51 25.94 22.16
C PRO A 145 -7.15 26.84 21.09
N SER A 146 -6.35 27.58 20.31
CA SER A 146 -6.84 28.40 19.20
C SER A 146 -7.16 27.58 17.95
N LYS A 147 -6.60 26.36 17.85
CA LYS A 147 -6.76 25.46 16.69
C LYS A 147 -7.47 24.17 17.04
N PHE A 148 -7.21 23.64 18.23
CA PHE A 148 -7.74 22.36 18.69
C PHE A 148 -8.46 22.56 20.02
N SER A 149 -9.69 22.03 20.11
CA SER A 149 -10.41 21.92 21.37
C SER A 149 -10.33 20.48 21.88
N PRO A 150 -10.14 20.25 23.19
CA PRO A 150 -10.28 18.92 23.77
C PRO A 150 -11.65 18.34 23.39
N GLU A 151 -11.72 17.05 23.08
CA GLU A 151 -12.98 16.38 22.79
C GLU A 151 -13.83 16.34 24.07
N ILE A 152 -14.83 17.23 24.16
CA ILE A 152 -15.71 17.38 25.34
C ILE A 152 -16.82 16.32 25.32
N HIS A 153 -17.23 15.89 24.13
CA HIS A 153 -18.28 14.90 23.91
C HIS A 153 -17.65 13.52 23.73
N GLY A 154 -17.94 12.57 24.62
CA GLY A 154 -17.37 11.23 24.53
C GLY A 154 -17.78 10.50 23.25
N LYS A 155 -17.01 9.47 22.87
CA LYS A 155 -17.32 8.58 21.72
C LYS A 155 -18.78 8.10 21.66
N GLU A 156 -19.45 8.02 22.81
CA GLU A 156 -20.87 7.67 22.92
C GLU A 156 -21.81 8.68 22.24
N GLU A 157 -21.49 9.97 22.27
CA GLU A 157 -22.32 11.00 21.64
C GLU A 157 -22.19 10.98 20.11
N THR A 158 -20.98 10.76 19.59
CA THR A 158 -20.73 10.56 18.15
C THR A 158 -21.46 9.31 17.66
N LYS A 159 -21.39 8.21 18.41
CA LYS A 159 -22.12 6.97 18.10
C LYS A 159 -23.65 7.16 18.18
N ALA A 160 -24.14 7.87 19.19
CA ALA A 160 -25.57 8.18 19.30
C ALA A 160 -26.06 9.07 18.15
N LEU A 161 -25.22 9.99 17.67
CA LEU A 161 -25.49 10.81 16.50
C LEU A 161 -25.51 9.96 15.21
N GLU A 162 -24.53 9.08 15.03
CA GLU A 162 -24.47 8.11 13.93
C GLU A 162 -25.70 7.21 13.91
N ASP A 163 -26.09 6.64 15.05
CA ASP A 163 -27.29 5.80 15.18
C ASP A 163 -28.56 6.58 14.83
N ARG A 164 -28.63 7.86 15.22
CA ARG A 164 -29.77 8.73 14.91
C ARG A 164 -29.83 9.05 13.42
N ILE A 165 -28.69 9.30 12.78
CA ILE A 165 -28.58 9.50 11.33
C ILE A 165 -28.97 8.20 10.60
N GLY A 166 -28.43 7.05 11.01
CA GLY A 166 -28.73 5.74 10.43
C GLY A 166 -30.23 5.40 10.50
N LYS A 167 -30.86 5.63 11.66
CA LYS A 167 -32.32 5.46 11.81
C LYS A 167 -33.11 6.38 10.88
N LYS A 168 -32.65 7.62 10.69
CA LYS A 168 -33.32 8.57 9.80
C LYS A 168 -33.20 8.16 8.34
N VAL A 169 -32.01 7.75 7.89
CA VAL A 169 -31.78 7.24 6.53
C VAL A 169 -32.64 6.00 6.26
N LYS A 170 -32.70 5.05 7.21
CA LYS A 170 -33.57 3.88 7.12
C LYS A 170 -35.05 4.26 6.97
N SER A 171 -35.53 5.21 7.78
CA SER A 171 -36.93 5.67 7.68
C SER A 171 -37.27 6.38 6.35
N LEU A 172 -36.26 6.91 5.64
CA LEU A 172 -36.44 7.55 4.33
C LEU A 172 -36.41 6.52 3.19
N LEU A 173 -35.62 5.46 3.34
CA LEU A 173 -35.59 4.30 2.45
C LEU A 173 -36.93 3.54 2.50
N GLU A 174 -37.45 3.29 3.71
CA GLU A 174 -38.76 2.66 3.92
C GLU A 174 -39.93 3.48 3.33
N ARG A 175 -39.75 4.79 3.19
CA ARG A 175 -40.72 5.71 2.58
C ARG A 175 -40.53 5.89 1.07
N GLN A 176 -39.57 5.18 0.44
CA GLN A 176 -39.20 5.28 -0.98
C GLN A 176 -38.84 6.71 -1.43
N ILE A 177 -38.29 7.52 -0.51
CA ILE A 177 -37.84 8.89 -0.80
C ILE A 177 -36.37 8.88 -1.28
N LEU A 178 -35.61 7.86 -0.86
CA LEU A 178 -34.23 7.64 -1.26
C LEU A 178 -34.11 6.27 -1.93
N ASP A 179 -33.37 6.21 -3.05
CA ASP A 179 -33.03 4.95 -3.70
C ASP A 179 -31.88 4.25 -2.96
N GLU A 180 -31.85 2.92 -3.04
CA GLU A 180 -30.90 2.06 -2.32
C GLU A 180 -29.44 2.39 -2.66
N GLU A 181 -29.17 2.76 -3.92
CA GLU A 181 -27.85 3.23 -4.39
C GLU A 181 -27.45 4.56 -3.73
N MET A 182 -28.41 5.46 -3.51
CA MET A 182 -28.18 6.77 -2.91
C MET A 182 -27.97 6.67 -1.39
N ALA A 183 -28.67 5.74 -0.75
CA ALA A 183 -28.49 5.41 0.66
C ALA A 183 -27.11 4.77 0.92
N ALA A 184 -26.67 3.85 0.06
CA ALA A 184 -25.36 3.20 0.16
C ALA A 184 -24.20 4.22 0.11
N ARG A 185 -24.31 5.25 -0.75
CA ARG A 185 -23.30 6.33 -0.84
C ARG A 185 -23.23 7.21 0.42
N HIS A 186 -24.34 7.44 1.11
CA HIS A 186 -24.38 8.30 2.30
C HIS A 186 -24.07 7.56 3.61
N ILE A 187 -24.40 6.27 3.70
CA ILE A 187 -24.01 5.41 4.84
C ILE A 187 -22.49 5.19 4.86
N PHE A 188 -21.82 5.23 3.70
CA PHE A 188 -20.38 5.08 3.56
C PHE A 188 -19.55 6.20 4.23
N LEU A 189 -20.14 7.36 4.52
CA LEU A 189 -19.42 8.47 5.16
C LEU A 189 -19.22 8.28 6.68
N GLY A 190 -19.83 7.26 7.30
CA GLY A 190 -19.70 6.96 8.73
C GLY A 190 -18.75 5.81 9.10
N TYR A 191 -18.25 5.04 8.13
CA TYR A 191 -17.41 3.87 8.41
C TYR A 191 -15.91 4.19 8.32
N THR A 192 -15.37 4.79 9.39
CA THR A 192 -13.94 4.68 9.71
C THR A 192 -13.75 4.02 11.08
N GLY A 193 -14.33 2.84 11.23
CA GLY A 193 -14.12 1.96 12.38
C GLY A 193 -14.29 0.52 11.94
N TYR A 194 -13.26 -0.30 12.18
CA TYR A 194 -13.14 -1.70 11.78
C TYR A 194 -14.38 -2.57 12.11
N GLN A 195 -14.65 -3.56 11.22
CA GLN A 195 -15.64 -4.66 11.28
C GLN A 195 -17.06 -4.35 10.76
N THR A 196 -17.34 -4.70 9.50
CA THR A 196 -18.02 -5.96 9.08
C THR A 196 -18.27 -5.95 7.57
N TYR A 197 -17.37 -6.58 6.79
CA TYR A 197 -17.72 -7.16 5.48
C TYR A 197 -18.13 -8.61 5.71
N THR A 198 -19.34 -8.82 6.23
CA THR A 198 -19.95 -10.15 6.35
C THR A 198 -21.46 -10.00 6.46
N SER A 199 -22.14 -9.62 5.37
CA SER A 199 -23.58 -9.93 5.21
C SER A 199 -24.21 -9.61 3.85
N LEU A 200 -23.46 -9.18 2.83
CA LEU A 200 -24.05 -8.99 1.48
C LEU A 200 -23.48 -9.93 0.40
N GLU A 201 -22.64 -10.91 0.75
CA GLU A 201 -22.21 -11.98 -0.17
C GLU A 201 -22.79 -13.37 0.15
N CYS A 202 -23.72 -13.50 1.10
CA CYS A 202 -24.27 -14.82 1.46
C CYS A 202 -25.47 -15.30 0.61
N HIS A 203 -25.81 -14.64 -0.51
CA HIS A 203 -26.95 -15.06 -1.33
C HIS A 203 -26.63 -15.68 -2.71
N TYR A 204 -25.35 -15.89 -3.05
CA TYR A 204 -24.95 -16.56 -4.31
C TYR A 204 -24.32 -17.95 -4.13
N GLY A 205 -24.33 -18.52 -2.92
CA GLY A 205 -23.70 -19.80 -2.59
C GLY A 205 -24.66 -20.99 -2.40
N GLN A 206 -25.79 -21.05 -3.12
CA GLN A 206 -26.70 -22.22 -3.09
C GLN A 206 -27.05 -22.71 -4.50
N PHE A 207 -26.04 -23.00 -5.30
CA PHE A 207 -26.19 -23.88 -6.46
C PHE A 207 -24.86 -24.59 -6.66
N TYR A 208 -24.65 -25.73 -6.00
CA TYR A 208 -23.84 -26.89 -6.43
C TYR A 208 -23.93 -27.95 -5.31
N GLN A 209 -24.91 -28.84 -5.43
CA GLN A 209 -24.84 -30.24 -4.99
C GLN A 209 -25.04 -31.11 -6.22
#